data_AF-A0A4Q6A2S0-F1
#
_entry.id   AF-A0A4Q6A2S0-F1
#
_cell.length_a   1.000
_cell.length_b   1.000
_cell.length_c   1.000
_cell.angle_alpha   90.00
_cell.angle_beta   90.00
_cell.angle_gamma   90.00
#
_symmetry.space_group_name_H-M   'P 1'
#
loop_
_entity.id
_entity.type
_entity.pdbx_description
1 polymer ?
#
loop_
_entity_poly.entity_id
_entity_poly.type
_entity_poly.pdbx_seq_one_letter_code
_entity_poly.pdbx_strand_id
1 'polypeptide(L)' 'MTNLEANLEYARSQDDVDILFSFRERFYFPQHEGKDTIYFCGNSLGLQPKSTHYLFEKELNDWA' A
#
# COMPACT_ATOMS: atom_id res chain seq x y z
N MET A 1 -25.29 8.65 -12.77
CA MET A 1 -24.83 7.25 -12.62
C MET A 1 -23.37 7.21 -13.01
N THR A 2 -22.52 6.66 -12.16
CA THR A 2 -21.14 6.33 -12.52
C THR A 2 -21.17 5.19 -13.53
N ASN A 3 -20.59 5.41 -14.71
CA ASN A 3 -20.45 4.37 -15.72
C ASN A 3 -19.20 3.54 -15.36
N LEU A 4 -19.40 2.25 -15.09
CA LEU A 4 -18.33 1.32 -14.70
C LEU A 4 -18.05 0.37 -15.88
N GLU A 5 -16.79 0.16 -16.21
CA GLU A 5 -16.38 -0.72 -17.31
C GLU A 5 -15.42 -1.81 -16.84
N ALA A 6 -15.64 -3.06 -17.28
CA ALA A 6 -14.84 -4.22 -16.89
C ALA A 6 -13.64 -4.44 -17.83
N ASN A 7 -12.81 -3.40 -18.02
CA ASN A 7 -11.62 -3.46 -18.88
C ASN A 7 -10.39 -2.80 -18.19
N LEU A 8 -9.19 -3.11 -18.70
CA LEU A 8 -7.93 -2.64 -18.11
C LEU A 8 -7.73 -1.13 -18.25
N GLU A 9 -8.16 -0.55 -19.38
CA GLU A 9 -8.03 0.88 -19.65
C GLU A 9 -8.82 1.70 -18.64
N TYR A 10 -10.04 1.27 -18.35
CA TYR A 10 -10.88 1.84 -17.30
C TYR A 10 -10.20 1.79 -15.95
N ALA A 11 -9.69 0.62 -15.52
CA ALA A 11 -9.00 0.49 -14.23
C ALA A 11 -7.80 1.44 -14.10
N ARG A 12 -6.97 1.55 -15.15
CA ARG A 12 -5.82 2.47 -15.18
C ARG A 12 -6.26 3.93 -15.10
N SER A 13 -7.33 4.31 -15.81
CA SER A 13 -7.86 5.68 -15.73
C SER A 13 -8.34 6.06 -14.33
N GLN A 14 -8.77 5.08 -13.53
CA GLN A 14 -9.15 5.32 -12.14
C GLN A 14 -7.93 5.47 -11.24
N ASP A 15 -6.86 4.70 -11.47
CA ASP A 15 -5.58 4.87 -10.77
C ASP A 15 -4.96 6.25 -11.06
N ASP A 16 -5.06 6.76 -12.29
CA ASP A 16 -4.50 8.06 -12.71
C ASP A 16 -5.15 9.26 -12.00
N VAL A 17 -6.42 9.13 -11.58
CA VAL A 17 -7.15 10.20 -10.87
C VAL A 17 -7.20 9.97 -9.35
N ASP A 18 -6.56 8.91 -8.84
CA ASP A 18 -6.51 8.62 -7.41
C ASP A 18 -5.56 9.56 -6.66
N ILE A 19 -6.13 10.57 -6.01
CA ILE A 19 -5.38 11.50 -5.16
C ILE A 19 -4.70 10.82 -3.96
N LEU A 20 -5.08 9.58 -3.62
CA LEU A 20 -4.50 8.81 -2.52
C LEU A 20 -3.35 7.89 -2.97
N PHE A 21 -3.00 7.86 -4.25
CA PHE A 21 -1.95 6.98 -4.79
C PHE A 21 -0.65 7.05 -3.99
N SER A 22 -0.23 8.24 -3.58
CA SER A 22 0.99 8.46 -2.79
C SER A 22 1.01 7.76 -1.43
N PHE A 23 -0.14 7.36 -0.86
CA PHE A 23 -0.18 6.58 0.37
C PHE A 23 0.30 5.15 0.14
N ARG A 24 0.08 4.59 -1.06
CA ARG A 24 0.55 3.24 -1.41
C ARG A 24 2.06 3.12 -1.23
N GLU A 25 2.80 4.15 -1.61
CA GLU A 25 4.27 4.18 -1.51
C GLU A 25 4.80 4.16 -0.07
N ARG A 26 3.93 4.37 0.92
CA ARG A 26 4.29 4.37 2.36
C ARG A 26 4.31 2.98 2.97
N PHE A 27 4.00 1.93 2.22
CA PHE A 27 3.92 0.55 2.71
C PHE A 27 4.89 -0.38 2.00
N TYR A 28 5.28 -1.46 2.69
CA TYR A 28 5.99 -2.58 2.08
C TYR A 28 4.99 -3.59 1.49
N PHE A 29 5.08 -3.84 0.18
CA PHE A 29 4.28 -4.85 -0.50
C PHE A 29 5.05 -6.18 -0.55
N PRO A 30 4.45 -7.30 -0.10
CA PRO A 30 5.07 -8.61 -0.22
C PRO A 30 5.33 -8.95 -1.69
N GLN A 31 6.50 -9.52 -1.96
CA GLN A 31 6.93 -9.91 -3.30
C GLN A 31 6.71 -11.41 -3.53
N HIS A 32 6.26 -11.77 -4.73
CA HIS A 32 6.33 -13.12 -5.25
C HIS A 32 7.10 -13.08 -6.57
N GLU A 33 8.20 -13.83 -6.69
CA GLU A 33 9.09 -13.82 -7.87
C GLU A 33 9.58 -12.41 -8.26
N GLY A 34 9.83 -11.55 -7.26
CA GLY A 34 10.31 -10.18 -7.47
C GLY A 34 9.24 -9.20 -7.99
N LYS A 35 7.95 -9.54 -7.88
CA LYS A 35 6.82 -8.66 -8.19
C LYS A 35 5.91 -8.47 -6.99
N ASP A 36 5.39 -7.26 -6.82
CA ASP A 36 4.35 -6.94 -5.84
C ASP A 36 3.17 -7.91 -5.99
N THR A 37 2.77 -8.49 -4.86
CA THR A 37 1.55 -9.30 -4.79
C THR A 37 0.30 -8.42 -4.76
N ILE A 38 -0.82 -8.99 -5.22
CA ILE A 38 -2.16 -8.41 -5.02
C ILE A 38 -2.63 -8.80 -3.61
N TYR A 39 -2.41 -7.90 -2.66
CA TYR A 39 -2.66 -8.18 -1.24
C TYR A 39 -4.06 -7.73 -0.79
N PHE A 40 -5.04 -8.64 -0.86
CA PHE A 40 -6.42 -8.41 -0.41
C PHE A 40 -6.72 -8.86 1.02
N CYS A 41 -5.69 -9.19 1.81
CA CYS A 41 -5.83 -9.68 3.19
C CYS A 41 -5.59 -8.60 4.26
N GLY A 42 -5.54 -7.32 3.86
CA GLY A 42 -5.27 -6.17 4.75
C GLY A 42 -6.27 -6.00 5.90
N ASN A 43 -7.45 -6.60 5.78
CA ASN A 43 -8.46 -6.65 6.83
C ASN A 43 -8.08 -7.56 8.01
N SER A 44 -7.21 -8.54 7.79
CA SER A 44 -6.73 -9.44 8.86
C SER A 44 -5.39 -8.96 9.40
N LEU A 45 -4.45 -8.62 8.51
CA LEU A 45 -3.14 -8.10 8.87
C LEU A 45 -2.77 -6.99 7.90
N GLY A 46 -2.62 -5.77 8.41
CA GLY A 46 -2.22 -4.63 7.61
C GLY A 46 -0.79 -4.77 7.09
N LEU A 47 -0.52 -4.17 5.92
CA LEU A 47 0.85 -4.04 5.43
C LEU A 47 1.66 -3.17 6.39
N GLN A 48 2.95 -3.49 6.53
CA GLN A 48 3.85 -2.72 7.37
C GLN A 48 4.10 -1.32 6.75
N PRO A 49 3.83 -0.23 7.47
CA PRO A 49 4.28 1.10 7.08
C PRO A 49 5.81 1.19 7.07
N LYS A 50 6.39 1.89 6.10
CA LYS A 50 7.85 2.08 6.01
C LYS A 50 8.42 2.83 7.22
N SER A 51 7.62 3.65 7.88
CA SER A 51 8.00 4.37 9.10
C SER A 51 8.11 3.49 10.36
N THR A 52 7.62 2.24 10.33
CA THR A 52 7.61 1.35 11.50
C THR A 52 9.01 1.19 12.09
N HIS A 53 10.03 1.03 11.25
CA HIS A 53 11.40 0.85 11.72
C HIS A 53 11.91 2.06 12.52
N TYR A 54 11.79 3.26 11.95
CA TYR A 54 12.19 4.51 12.60
C TYR A 54 11.49 4.72 13.95
N LEU A 55 10.16 4.53 13.98
CA LEU A 55 9.39 4.73 15.22
C LEU A 55 9.77 3.70 16.29
N PHE A 56 9.98 2.44 15.89
CA PHE A 56 10.39 1.39 16.81
C PHE A 56 11.76 1.68 17.44
N GLU A 57 12.74 2.08 16.63
CA GLU A 57 14.07 2.46 17.13
C GLU A 57 14.02 3.68 18.05
N LYS A 58 13.20 4.68 17.71
CA LYS A 58 13.02 5.87 18.56
C LYS A 58 12.56 5.47 19.97
N GLU A 59 11.53 4.63 20.09
CA GLU A 59 11.01 4.22 21.40
C GLU A 59 12.02 3.37 22.19
N LEU A 60 12.82 2.54 21.53
CA LEU A 60 13.90 1.79 22.19
C LEU A 60 15.01 2.70 22.72
N ASN A 61 15.40 3.72 21.95
CA ASN A 61 16.41 4.69 22.36
C ASN A 61 15.91 5.58 23.51
N ASP A 62 14.63 5.96 23.51
CA ASP A 62 14.01 6.74 24.58
C ASP A 62 13.98 5.95 25.91
N TRP A 63 14.05 4.61 25.87
CA TRP A 63 14.06 3.74 27.04
C TRP A 63 15.46 3.51 27.66
N ALA A 64 16.53 3.49 26.86
CA ALA A 64 17.90 3.18 27.30
C ALA A 64 18.54 4.30 28.15
#